data_AF-A0A355B2Q7-F1
#
_entry.id   AF-A0A355B2Q7-F1
#
_cell.length_a   1.000
_cell.length_b   1.000
_cell.length_c   1.000
_cell.angle_alpha   90.00
_cell.angle_beta   90.00
_cell.angle_gamma   90.00
#
_symmetry.space_group_name_H-M   'P 1'
#
loop_
_entity.id
_entity.type
_entity.pdbx_description
1 polymer ?
#
loop_
_entity_poly.entity_id
_entity_poly.type
_entity_poly.pdbx_seq_one_letter_code
_entity_poly.pdbx_strand_id
1 'polypeptide(L)'
;FGHRVYKAYDPRAVIFDPIAKEFAERAGSGHLYEIAKKLEALVVADLGGKGIFPNVDFFSGVIYNAMGIDTDMFTPIFAVARIAGWSARILEYLPENRLFRPRAVYVGDLEASYKPIDQR
;
A
#
# COMPACT_ATOMS: atom_id res chain seq x y z
N PHE A 1 2.91 0.69 7.63
CA PHE A 1 3.76 -0.35 8.24
C PHE A 1 3.29 -1.72 7.82
N GLY A 2 4.21 -2.68 7.78
CA GLY A 2 3.93 -4.06 7.43
C GLY A 2 3.97 -4.31 5.93
N HIS A 3 4.46 -5.49 5.57
CA HIS A 3 4.47 -5.99 4.21
C HIS A 3 4.16 -7.48 4.24
N ARG A 4 3.41 -7.98 3.24
CA ARG A 4 3.09 -9.42 3.16
C ARG A 4 4.36 -10.26 2.96
N VAL A 5 5.36 -9.69 2.29
CA VAL A 5 6.63 -10.33 1.94
C VAL A 5 7.77 -9.93 2.89
N TYR A 6 8.06 -8.63 3.05
CA TYR A 6 9.16 -8.18 3.89
C TYR A 6 8.82 -8.32 5.38
N LYS A 7 9.72 -9.00 6.11
CA LYS A 7 9.75 -9.08 7.59
C LYS A 7 10.87 -8.24 8.20
N ALA A 8 11.41 -7.34 7.39
CA ALA A 8 12.43 -6.36 7.69
C ALA A 8 12.03 -5.04 7.02
N TYR A 9 12.87 -4.02 7.12
CA TYR A 9 12.69 -2.77 6.39
C TYR A 9 12.48 -3.00 4.90
N ASP A 10 11.43 -2.41 4.35
CA ASP A 10 11.23 -2.35 2.89
C ASP A 10 12.38 -1.55 2.27
N PRO A 11 13.15 -2.09 1.32
CA PRO A 11 14.29 -1.39 0.74
C PRO A 11 13.89 -0.05 0.10
N ARG A 12 12.64 0.08 -0.37
CA ARG A 12 12.12 1.33 -0.93
C ARG A 12 11.86 2.37 0.16
N ALA A 13 11.41 1.96 1.34
CA ALA A 13 11.24 2.86 2.47
C ALA A 13 12.59 3.44 2.92
N VAL A 14 13.65 2.63 2.90
CA VAL A 14 15.02 3.06 3.19
C VAL A 14 15.50 4.12 2.19
N ILE A 15 15.18 3.95 0.90
CA ILE A 15 15.50 4.95 -0.14
C ILE A 15 14.65 6.23 0.05
N PHE A 16 13.40 6.09 0.45
CA PHE A 16 12.46 7.22 0.55
C PHE A 16 12.69 8.09 1.79
N ASP A 17 13.23 7.54 2.88
CA ASP A 17 13.52 8.29 4.12
C ASP A 17 14.39 9.55 3.88
N PRO A 18 15.61 9.46 3.29
CA PRO A 18 16.43 10.65 3.06
C PRO A 18 15.78 11.65 2.08
N ILE A 19 15.00 11.17 1.11
CA ILE A 19 14.28 12.02 0.16
C ILE A 19 13.15 12.77 0.87
N ALA A 20 12.40 12.08 1.73
CA ALA A 20 11.34 12.68 2.53
C ALA A 20 11.87 13.79 3.43
N LYS A 21 13.05 13.57 4.04
CA LYS A 21 13.73 14.60 4.84
C LYS A 21 14.06 15.84 3.99
N GLU A 22 14.78 15.65 2.89
CA GLU A 22 15.22 16.76 2.03
C GLU A 22 14.04 17.59 1.51
N PHE A 23 12.98 16.91 1.03
CA PHE A 23 11.81 17.59 0.48
C PHE A 23 11.01 18.31 1.57
N ALA A 24 10.81 17.69 2.74
CA ALA A 24 10.09 18.31 3.83
C ALA A 24 10.81 19.55 4.38
N GLU A 25 12.14 19.51 4.48
CA GLU A 25 12.95 20.68 4.88
C GLU A 25 12.81 21.83 3.86
N ARG A 26 12.90 21.52 2.56
CA ARG A 26 12.75 22.52 1.48
C ARG A 26 11.35 23.13 1.41
N ALA A 27 10.31 22.33 1.67
CA ALA A 27 8.93 22.77 1.62
C ALA A 27 8.46 23.50 2.89
N GLY A 28 9.30 23.58 3.93
CA GLY A 28 8.91 24.12 5.24
C GLY A 28 7.97 23.20 6.03
N SER A 29 7.78 21.95 5.57
CA SER A 29 6.95 20.93 6.21
C SER A 29 7.75 19.93 7.07
N GLY A 30 8.97 20.29 7.48
CA GLY A 30 9.86 19.42 8.28
C GLY A 30 9.22 18.83 9.54
N HIS A 31 8.23 19.49 10.13
CA HIS A 31 7.47 18.95 11.27
C HIS A 31 6.75 17.63 10.95
N LEU A 32 6.27 17.43 9.71
CA LEU A 32 5.64 16.17 9.28
C LEU A 32 6.65 15.04 9.18
N TYR A 33 7.87 15.33 8.72
CA TYR A 33 8.96 14.36 8.72
C TYR A 33 9.33 13.94 10.15
N GLU A 34 9.46 14.91 11.08
CA GLU A 34 9.75 14.62 12.49
C GLU A 34 8.65 13.76 13.15
N ILE A 35 7.38 14.02 12.84
CA ILE A 35 6.27 13.18 13.29
C ILE A 35 6.40 11.78 12.72
N ALA A 36 6.69 11.63 11.42
CA ALA A 36 6.88 10.33 10.78
C ALA A 36 8.04 9.54 11.41
N LYS A 37 9.19 10.18 11.69
CA LYS A 37 10.34 9.53 12.32
C LYS A 37 10.07 9.11 13.76
N LYS A 38 9.34 9.92 14.54
CA LYS A 38 8.90 9.52 15.89
C LYS A 38 7.96 8.33 15.83
N LEU A 39 7.00 8.34 14.90
CA LEU A 39 6.06 7.23 14.72
C LEU A 39 6.78 5.94 14.28
N GLU A 40 7.74 6.03 13.37
CA GLU A 40 8.61 4.92 12.99
C GLU A 40 9.31 4.31 14.19
N ALA A 41 10.00 5.12 15.00
CA ALA A 41 10.73 4.64 16.16
C ALA A 41 9.82 3.91 17.15
N LEU A 42 8.64 4.47 17.44
CA LEU A 42 7.66 3.85 18.34
C LEU A 42 7.13 2.52 17.81
N VAL A 43 6.75 2.47 16.53
CA VAL A 43 6.18 1.25 15.93
C VAL A 43 7.24 0.16 15.75
N VAL A 44 8.47 0.52 15.38
CA VAL A 44 9.56 -0.46 15.25
C VAL A 44 9.97 -1.01 16.61
N ALA A 45 9.98 -0.18 17.66
CA ALA A 45 10.25 -0.65 19.02
C ALA A 45 9.18 -1.67 19.50
N ASP A 46 7.90 -1.42 19.25
CA ASP A 46 6.80 -2.28 19.72
C ASP A 46 6.58 -3.51 18.82
N LEU A 47 6.66 -3.33 17.50
CA LEU A 47 6.23 -4.33 16.50
C LEU A 47 7.36 -4.86 15.62
N GLY A 48 8.59 -4.35 15.73
CA GLY A 48 9.74 -4.82 14.97
C GLY A 48 10.07 -6.29 15.25
N GLY A 49 9.92 -6.74 16.50
CA GLY A 49 10.06 -8.16 16.88
C GLY A 49 9.03 -9.09 16.22
N LYS A 50 7.91 -8.53 15.73
CA LYS A 50 6.88 -9.24 14.95
C LYS A 50 7.10 -9.14 13.44
N GLY A 51 8.21 -8.55 13.00
CA GLY A 51 8.53 -8.35 11.59
C GLY A 51 7.75 -7.22 10.93
N ILE A 52 7.26 -6.23 11.71
CA ILE A 52 6.48 -5.10 11.20
C ILE A 52 7.38 -3.87 11.13
N PHE A 53 7.66 -3.44 9.90
CA PHE A 53 8.54 -2.30 9.59
C PHE A 53 7.85 -1.33 8.62
N PRO A 54 8.37 -0.10 8.45
CA PRO A 54 7.89 0.81 7.41
C PRO A 54 7.92 0.16 6.02
N ASN A 55 6.88 0.41 5.24
CA ASN A 55 6.80 0.06 3.83
C ASN A 55 6.96 1.34 2.98
N VAL A 56 7.04 1.19 1.66
CA VAL A 56 7.20 2.33 0.73
C VAL A 56 6.17 3.45 0.93
N ASP A 57 4.94 3.11 1.34
CA ASP A 57 3.84 4.07 1.51
C ASP A 57 4.06 5.02 2.68
N PHE A 58 4.90 4.63 3.65
CA PHE A 58 5.11 5.40 4.88
C PHE A 58 5.76 6.76 4.60
N PHE A 59 6.84 6.77 3.81
CA PHE A 59 7.55 8.01 3.48
C PHE A 59 7.05 8.66 2.18
N SER A 60 6.37 7.92 1.30
CA SER A 60 5.85 8.49 0.04
C SER A 60 4.84 9.61 0.29
N GLY A 61 3.98 9.48 1.30
CA GLY A 61 3.02 10.53 1.67
C GLY A 61 3.68 11.83 2.13
N VAL A 62 4.79 11.73 2.88
CA VAL A 62 5.57 12.91 3.30
C VAL A 62 6.19 13.61 2.08
N ILE A 63 6.74 12.83 1.14
CA ILE A 63 7.32 13.35 -0.10
C ILE A 63 6.24 14.05 -0.93
N TYR A 64 5.10 13.41 -1.18
CA TYR A 64 4.03 14.00 -2.01
C TYR A 64 3.44 15.25 -1.36
N ASN A 65 3.26 15.25 -0.04
CA ASN A 65 2.82 16.46 0.67
C ASN A 65 3.84 17.60 0.52
N ALA A 66 5.13 17.33 0.69
CA ALA A 66 6.18 18.33 0.50
C ALA A 66 6.28 18.84 -0.96
N MET A 67 5.81 18.06 -1.94
CA MET A 67 5.67 18.49 -3.32
C MET A 67 4.41 19.34 -3.59
N GLY A 68 3.58 19.59 -2.57
CA GLY A 68 2.32 20.33 -2.72
C GLY A 68 1.22 19.56 -3.43
N ILE A 69 1.31 18.23 -3.43
CA ILE A 69 0.31 17.36 -4.07
C ILE A 69 -0.82 17.08 -3.08
N ASP A 70 -2.06 17.23 -3.55
CA ASP A 70 -3.25 16.89 -2.76
C ASP A 70 -3.26 15.40 -2.41
N THR A 71 -3.70 15.07 -1.19
CA THR A 71 -3.70 13.69 -0.68
C THR A 71 -4.50 12.73 -1.57
N ASP A 72 -5.58 13.24 -2.18
CA ASP A 72 -6.41 12.48 -3.13
C ASP A 72 -5.62 12.01 -4.37
N MET A 73 -4.51 12.68 -4.69
CA MET A 73 -3.65 12.38 -5.84
C MET A 73 -2.52 11.40 -5.54
N PHE A 74 -2.33 10.96 -4.29
CA PHE A 74 -1.24 10.02 -3.94
C PHE A 74 -1.38 8.67 -4.66
N THR A 75 -2.59 8.12 -4.71
CA THR A 75 -2.86 6.85 -5.41
C THR A 75 -2.74 6.98 -6.94
N PRO A 76 -3.30 8.02 -7.58
CA PRO A 76 -3.04 8.28 -9.00
C PRO A 76 -1.55 8.36 -9.37
N ILE A 77 -0.72 9.05 -8.59
CA ILE A 77 0.73 9.13 -8.85
C ILE A 77 1.39 7.77 -8.74
N PHE A 78 1.04 6.99 -7.72
CA PHE A 78 1.48 5.59 -7.62
C PHE A 78 1.10 4.79 -8.88
N ALA A 79 -0.12 4.96 -9.39
CA ALA A 79 -0.59 4.27 -10.58
C ALA A 79 0.19 4.66 -11.84
N VAL A 80 0.55 5.94 -12.00
CA VAL A 80 1.41 6.42 -13.09
C VAL A 80 2.76 5.70 -13.09
N ALA A 81 3.39 5.51 -11.93
CA ALA A 81 4.62 4.73 -11.85
C ALA A 81 4.38 3.23 -12.09
N ARG A 82 3.26 2.69 -11.58
CA ARG A 82 2.97 1.25 -11.59
C ARG A 82 2.50 0.72 -12.94
N ILE A 83 1.96 1.56 -13.81
CA ILE A 83 1.44 1.15 -15.13
C ILE A 83 2.51 0.43 -15.96
N ALA A 84 3.77 0.85 -15.89
CA ALA A 84 4.88 0.19 -16.57
C ALA A 84 5.03 -1.27 -16.10
N GLY A 85 4.95 -1.51 -14.79
CA GLY A 85 5.00 -2.85 -14.22
C GLY A 85 3.78 -3.69 -14.56
N TRP A 86 2.56 -3.11 -14.52
CA TRP A 86 1.34 -3.82 -14.92
C TRP A 86 1.38 -4.25 -16.39
N SER A 87 1.77 -3.34 -17.28
CA SER A 87 1.92 -3.62 -18.71
C SER A 87 2.98 -4.70 -18.97
N ALA A 88 4.14 -4.60 -18.32
CA ALA A 88 5.19 -5.62 -18.44
C ALA A 88 4.70 -7.00 -17.98
N ARG A 89 3.98 -7.07 -16.86
CA ARG A 89 3.40 -8.33 -16.36
C ARG A 89 2.36 -8.93 -17.29
N ILE A 90 1.54 -8.11 -17.95
CA ILE A 90 0.58 -8.58 -18.96
C ILE A 90 1.34 -9.16 -20.16
N LEU A 91 2.32 -8.42 -20.68
CA LEU A 91 3.13 -8.85 -21.83
C LEU A 91 3.92 -10.13 -21.53
N GLU A 92 4.42 -10.29 -20.31
CA GLU A 92 5.09 -11.51 -19.84
C GLU A 92 4.12 -12.71 -19.77
N TYR A 93 2.85 -12.48 -19.41
CA TYR A 93 1.86 -13.54 -19.23
C TYR A 93 1.25 -14.04 -20.54
N LEU A 94 1.08 -13.16 -21.53
CA LEU A 94 0.36 -13.47 -22.77
C LEU A 94 0.91 -14.65 -23.59
N PRO A 95 2.24 -14.85 -23.74
CA PRO A 95 2.79 -15.95 -24.54
C PRO A 95 2.39 -17.35 -24.05
N GLU A 96 2.26 -17.53 -22.74
CA GLU A 96 1.87 -18.79 -22.09
C GLU A 96 0.58 -18.59 -21.27
N ASN A 97 -0.37 -17.87 -21.84
CA ASN A 97 -1.59 -17.45 -21.16
C ASN A 97 -2.44 -18.64 -20.67
N ARG A 98 -3.02 -18.50 -19.47
CA ARG A 98 -4.00 -19.43 -18.91
C ARG A 98 -5.21 -18.66 -18.39
N LEU A 99 -6.41 -19.19 -18.59
CA LEU A 99 -7.60 -18.55 -18.03
C LEU A 99 -7.59 -18.65 -16.50
N PHE A 100 -7.63 -17.50 -15.81
CA PHE A 100 -7.88 -17.45 -14.37
C PHE A 100 -9.35 -17.80 -14.09
N ARG A 101 -9.59 -18.97 -13.49
CA ARG A 101 -10.93 -19.42 -13.08
C ARG A 101 -10.89 -19.97 -11.64
N PRO A 102 -10.81 -19.09 -10.62
CA PRO A 102 -10.90 -19.52 -9.23
C PRO A 102 -12.30 -20.12 -8.95
N ARG A 103 -12.38 -21.00 -7.94
CA ARG A 103 -13.63 -21.59 -7.45
C ARG A 103 -14.00 -20.98 -6.11
N ALA A 104 -15.29 -20.91 -5.83
CA ALA A 104 -15.82 -20.62 -4.50
C ALA A 104 -16.31 -21.91 -3.83
N VAL A 105 -16.22 -21.95 -2.50
CA VAL A 105 -16.87 -22.99 -1.69
C VAL A 105 -18.18 -22.40 -1.17
N TYR A 106 -19.30 -23.00 -1.56
CA TYR A 106 -20.62 -22.58 -1.09
C TYR A 106 -20.84 -23.10 0.33
N VAL A 107 -21.21 -22.20 1.26
CA VAL A 107 -21.46 -22.49 2.69
C VAL A 107 -22.83 -21.98 3.15
N GLY A 108 -23.70 -21.59 2.20
CA GLY A 108 -25.07 -21.17 2.48
C GLY A 108 -26.06 -22.32 2.42
N ASP A 109 -27.33 -22.02 2.65
CA ASP A 109 -28.42 -23.00 2.55
C ASP A 109 -28.82 -23.20 1.08
N LEU A 110 -28.75 -24.44 0.59
CA LEU A 110 -28.98 -24.77 -0.83
C LEU A 110 -30.46 -24.71 -1.28
N GLU A 111 -31.40 -24.58 -0.34
CA GLU A 111 -32.84 -24.77 -0.62
C GLU A 111 -33.73 -23.80 0.16
N ALA A 112 -33.28 -22.54 0.31
CA ALA A 112 -34.11 -21.52 0.93
C ALA A 112 -35.41 -21.28 0.13
N SER A 113 -36.53 -21.62 0.73
CA SER A 113 -37.85 -21.37 0.13
C SER A 113 -38.13 -19.87 0.08
N TYR A 114 -38.58 -19.40 -1.08
CA TYR A 114 -38.98 -18.01 -1.25
C TYR A 114 -40.16 -17.67 -0.33
N LYS A 115 -40.00 -16.63 0.51
CA LYS A 115 -41.09 -16.08 1.32
C LYS A 115 -41.76 -14.90 0.59
N PRO A 116 -43.08 -14.99 0.31
CA PRO A 116 -43.88 -13.86 -0.17
C PRO A 116 -43.68 -12.61 0.70
N ILE A 117 -43.84 -11.41 0.12
CA ILE A 117 -43.48 -10.15 0.79
C ILE A 117 -44.23 -9.92 2.11
N ASP A 118 -45.46 -10.39 2.18
CA ASP A 118 -46.36 -10.39 3.34
C ASP A 118 -45.97 -11.39 4.44
N GLN A 119 -45.00 -12.27 4.18
CA GLN A 119 -44.59 -13.37 5.07
C GLN A 119 -43.09 -13.37 5.39
N ARG A 120 -42.38 -12.28 5.08
CA ARG A 120 -40.94 -12.13 5.36
C ARG A 120 -40.68 -11.85 6.83
#